data_AF-A0A1M7YNZ5-F1
#
_entry.id   AF-A0A1M7YNZ5-F1
#
_cell.length_a   1.000
_cell.length_b   1.000
_cell.length_c   1.000
_cell.angle_alpha   90.00
_cell.angle_beta   90.00
_cell.angle_gamma   90.00
#
_symmetry.space_group_name_H-M   'P 1'
#
loop_
_entity.id
_entity.type
_entity.pdbx_description
1 polymer ?
#
loop_
_entity_poly.entity_id
_entity_poly.type
_entity_poly.pdbx_seq_one_letter_code
_entity_poly.pdbx_strand_id
1 'polypeptide(L)'
;MGFTSLGLSAPILRAIQEIGYNTPSPVQAQAIPAVLKGKDVMAAAQTGTGKTAGFTLPILERLSHGPRARGNHVRALILTPTRELAAQIQDNILMYSKHLPLSSAVVFGGVKINPQMQRLTKGADILVATPGRLMDLYSQNAVKFSQLEVLVLDEADRMLDMGFLRDVRKILKLLPAKRQNLLFSATFSQEIRDLAKGLVNSPVEISVNPANSTARTVEQCIYPADVKKKPPMLAKLIKEGNWQQVLVFTRTKHGANRLAAFLTNEKLAAAAIHGNKSQNARTKALADFKSGQLRVLVATDIAARGIDIPQLPQVVNFELPKVAQDYVHRIGRTGRAGESGKAISLVSAIEAPDLFAIERLTQQLLPRITLSGYQPTNPLPESKLDTRPIKPKKPKKAKTTESRKSQVSEPSPSSQPPKRRKPRRPDGKPAAAGSGQKKRFSQGETTGDNKPTQPKRKKPANRNTTNQQTQHSAAGQPKSAGQRRKTRRPSGTAKAAQ
;
A
#
# COMPACT_ATOMS: atom_id res chain seq x y z
N MET A 1 8.68 -25.57 17.35
CA MET A 1 9.96 -25.12 16.77
C MET A 1 10.04 -23.61 16.87
N GLY A 2 11.13 -23.08 17.41
CA GLY A 2 11.36 -21.62 17.53
C GLY A 2 12.14 -21.06 16.34
N PHE A 3 12.41 -19.75 16.33
CA PHE A 3 13.23 -19.13 15.28
C PHE A 3 14.68 -19.64 15.24
N THR A 4 15.20 -20.11 16.37
CA THR A 4 16.55 -20.68 16.50
C THR A 4 16.78 -21.90 15.60
N SER A 5 15.74 -22.66 15.27
CA SER A 5 15.85 -23.83 14.38
C SER A 5 15.76 -23.49 12.89
N LEU A 6 15.67 -22.21 12.51
CA LEU A 6 15.47 -21.79 11.11
C LEU A 6 16.76 -21.40 10.39
N GLY A 7 17.94 -21.54 11.03
CA GLY A 7 19.24 -21.25 10.41
C GLY A 7 19.58 -19.77 10.32
N LEU A 8 19.08 -18.95 11.25
CA LEU A 8 19.39 -17.53 11.36
C LEU A 8 20.53 -17.28 12.34
N SER A 9 21.39 -16.29 12.06
CA SER A 9 22.51 -15.90 12.92
C SER A 9 22.07 -15.25 14.24
N ALA A 10 22.97 -15.27 15.23
CA ALA A 10 22.74 -14.68 16.55
C ALA A 10 22.32 -13.19 16.52
N PRO A 11 22.89 -12.30 15.68
CA PRO A 11 22.43 -10.91 15.58
C PRO A 11 20.96 -10.78 15.16
N ILE A 12 20.52 -11.61 14.22
CA ILE A 12 19.12 -11.62 13.75
C ILE A 12 18.20 -12.18 14.84
N LEU A 13 18.57 -13.28 15.47
CA LEU A 13 17.81 -13.89 16.56
C LEU A 13 17.63 -12.91 17.74
N ARG A 14 18.68 -12.14 18.06
CA ARG A 14 18.61 -11.08 19.07
C ARG A 14 17.59 -10.00 18.69
N ALA A 15 17.61 -9.53 17.44
CA ALA A 15 16.64 -8.54 16.97
C ALA A 15 15.20 -9.07 17.03
N ILE A 16 14.98 -10.32 16.62
CA ILE A 16 13.67 -11.01 16.71
C ILE A 16 13.17 -11.07 18.16
N GLN A 17 14.05 -11.41 19.10
CA GLN A 17 13.72 -11.46 20.52
C GLN A 17 13.36 -10.08 21.09
N GLU A 18 14.11 -9.03 20.74
CA GLU A 18 13.82 -7.65 21.16
C GLU A 18 12.47 -7.13 20.63
N ILE A 19 12.03 -7.63 19.47
CA ILE A 19 10.72 -7.31 18.88
C ILE A 19 9.58 -8.14 19.54
N GLY A 20 9.92 -9.20 20.27
CA GLY A 20 8.96 -10.07 20.96
C GLY A 20 8.39 -11.19 20.09
N TYR A 21 9.10 -11.61 19.04
CA TYR A 21 8.68 -12.74 18.19
C TYR A 21 9.11 -14.07 18.82
N ASN A 22 8.14 -14.83 19.34
CA ASN A 22 8.41 -16.08 20.04
C ASN A 22 8.40 -17.31 19.11
N THR A 23 7.39 -17.40 18.24
CA THR A 23 7.16 -18.56 17.37
C THR A 23 7.04 -18.14 15.90
N PRO A 24 7.71 -18.84 14.98
CA PRO A 24 7.57 -18.56 13.57
C PRO A 24 6.17 -18.96 13.09
N SER A 25 5.55 -18.09 12.28
CA SER A 25 4.29 -18.42 11.63
C SER A 25 4.48 -19.54 10.59
N PRO A 26 3.39 -20.21 10.17
CA PRO A 26 3.47 -21.26 9.15
C PRO A 26 4.15 -20.83 7.85
N VAL A 27 3.94 -19.58 7.38
CA VAL A 27 4.64 -19.06 6.20
C VAL A 27 6.13 -18.85 6.48
N GLN A 28 6.51 -18.37 7.66
CA GLN A 28 7.91 -18.14 8.04
C GLN A 28 8.67 -19.46 8.17
N ALA A 29 8.08 -20.45 8.85
CA ALA A 29 8.69 -21.76 9.06
C ALA A 29 9.02 -22.49 7.75
N GLN A 30 8.23 -22.28 6.69
CA GLN A 30 8.47 -22.85 5.37
C GLN A 30 9.35 -21.97 4.48
N ALA A 31 9.10 -20.65 4.46
CA ALA A 31 9.80 -19.75 3.55
C ALA A 31 11.25 -19.51 3.97
N ILE A 32 11.53 -19.30 5.26
CA ILE A 32 12.87 -18.94 5.73
C ILE A 32 13.92 -19.99 5.31
N PRO A 33 13.73 -21.30 5.58
CA PRO A 33 14.71 -22.30 5.16
C PRO A 33 14.83 -22.43 3.63
N ALA A 34 13.74 -22.25 2.88
CA ALA A 34 13.77 -22.32 1.41
C ALA A 34 14.59 -21.16 0.81
N VAL A 35 14.40 -19.95 1.33
CA VAL A 35 15.12 -18.75 0.89
C VAL A 35 16.60 -18.84 1.24
N LEU A 36 16.96 -19.32 2.44
CA LEU A 36 18.35 -19.54 2.85
C LEU A 36 19.09 -20.53 1.94
N LYS A 37 18.40 -21.57 1.46
CA LYS A 37 18.92 -22.55 0.49
C LYS A 37 19.06 -21.99 -0.94
N GLY A 38 18.75 -20.71 -1.16
CA GLY A 38 18.85 -20.07 -2.46
C GLY A 38 17.76 -20.47 -3.47
N LYS A 39 16.70 -21.17 -3.03
CA LYS A 39 15.58 -21.56 -3.90
C LYS A 39 14.65 -20.38 -4.16
N ASP A 40 14.09 -20.29 -5.35
CA ASP A 40 12.99 -19.39 -5.62
C ASP A 40 11.75 -19.82 -4.81
N VAL A 41 10.92 -18.85 -4.42
CA VAL A 41 9.73 -19.11 -3.58
C VAL A 41 8.51 -18.43 -4.17
N MET A 42 7.41 -19.15 -4.21
CA MET A 42 6.07 -18.60 -4.42
C MET A 42 5.24 -18.86 -3.18
N ALA A 43 4.86 -17.80 -2.47
CA ALA A 43 4.08 -17.90 -1.25
C ALA A 43 2.73 -17.21 -1.38
N ALA A 44 1.65 -17.97 -1.20
CA ALA A 44 0.31 -17.45 -1.00
C ALA A 44 -0.01 -17.48 0.50
N ALA A 45 -0.03 -16.29 1.10
CA ALA A 45 -0.44 -16.10 2.47
C ALA A 45 -1.10 -14.73 2.63
N GLN A 46 -2.07 -14.65 3.54
CA GLN A 46 -2.80 -13.41 3.76
C GLN A 46 -1.91 -12.35 4.43
N THR A 47 -2.28 -11.06 4.31
CA THR A 47 -1.59 -9.99 5.04
C THR A 47 -1.61 -10.31 6.55
N GLY A 48 -0.54 -9.96 7.29
CA GLY A 48 -0.44 -10.22 8.73
C GLY A 48 -0.09 -11.64 9.14
N THR A 49 0.17 -12.54 8.20
CA THR A 49 0.70 -13.87 8.49
C THR A 49 2.22 -13.87 8.70
N GLY A 50 2.85 -12.70 8.73
CA GLY A 50 4.30 -12.57 8.92
C GLY A 50 5.13 -12.79 7.65
N LYS A 51 4.53 -12.61 6.45
CA LYS A 51 5.21 -12.70 5.14
C LYS A 51 6.49 -11.85 5.07
N THR A 52 6.44 -10.62 5.59
CA THR A 52 7.58 -9.70 5.55
C THR A 52 8.80 -10.32 6.21
N ALA A 53 8.68 -10.77 7.47
CA ALA A 53 9.76 -11.50 8.16
C ALA A 53 10.17 -12.77 7.40
N GLY A 54 9.22 -13.47 6.76
CA GLY A 54 9.47 -14.68 5.97
C GLY A 54 10.45 -14.49 4.81
N PHE A 55 10.50 -13.29 4.20
CA PHE A 55 11.51 -12.97 3.18
C PHE A 55 12.64 -12.08 3.68
N THR A 56 12.40 -11.14 4.60
CA THR A 56 13.44 -10.19 5.04
C THR A 56 14.51 -10.86 5.88
N LEU A 57 14.14 -11.72 6.83
CA LEU A 57 15.09 -12.40 7.71
C LEU A 57 16.14 -13.24 6.94
N PRO A 58 15.74 -14.14 6.01
CA PRO A 58 16.71 -14.91 5.25
C PRO A 58 17.50 -14.06 4.24
N ILE A 59 16.94 -12.96 3.73
CA ILE A 59 17.70 -12.02 2.90
C ILE A 59 18.78 -11.32 3.72
N LEU A 60 18.45 -10.83 4.92
CA LEU A 60 19.41 -10.21 5.83
C LEU A 60 20.55 -11.16 6.17
N GLU A 61 20.22 -12.41 6.50
CA GLU A 61 21.21 -13.46 6.76
C GLU A 61 22.16 -13.63 5.56
N ARG A 62 21.61 -13.87 4.35
CA ARG A 62 22.42 -14.06 3.14
C ARG A 62 23.29 -12.85 2.81
N LEU A 63 22.76 -11.63 2.93
CA LEU A 63 23.50 -10.42 2.60
C LEU A 63 24.59 -10.12 3.63
N SER A 64 24.41 -10.50 4.90
CA SER A 64 25.37 -10.26 5.98
C SER A 64 26.74 -10.94 5.75
N HIS A 65 26.76 -12.02 4.98
CA HIS A 65 27.97 -12.76 4.59
C HIS A 65 28.63 -12.27 3.30
N GLY A 66 28.03 -11.28 2.62
CA GLY A 66 28.51 -10.77 1.33
C GLY A 66 29.11 -9.37 1.41
N PRO A 67 29.63 -8.85 0.27
CA PRO A 67 30.19 -7.51 0.21
C PRO A 67 29.12 -6.44 0.38
N ARG A 68 29.50 -5.24 0.85
CA ARG A 68 28.58 -4.10 0.88
C ARG A 68 28.24 -3.63 -0.54
N ALA A 69 27.02 -3.10 -0.71
CA ALA A 69 26.61 -2.44 -1.94
C ALA A 69 27.52 -1.25 -2.27
N ARG A 70 27.93 -1.13 -3.54
CA ARG A 70 28.67 0.04 -4.05
C ARG A 70 27.73 1.23 -4.22
N GLY A 71 28.29 2.43 -4.36
CA GLY A 71 27.50 3.64 -4.63
C GLY A 71 26.54 3.47 -5.80
N ASN A 72 25.28 3.88 -5.62
CA ASN A 72 24.14 3.69 -6.52
C ASN A 72 23.75 2.22 -6.81
N HIS A 73 24.37 1.22 -6.18
CA HIS A 73 24.05 -0.19 -6.39
C HIS A 73 23.18 -0.74 -5.27
N VAL A 74 22.46 -1.82 -5.60
CA VAL A 74 21.61 -2.56 -4.67
C VAL A 74 21.84 -4.06 -4.78
N ARG A 75 21.77 -4.79 -3.65
CA ARG A 75 21.95 -6.25 -3.60
C ARG A 75 20.62 -7.01 -3.47
N ALA A 76 19.65 -6.46 -2.75
CA ALA A 76 18.27 -6.97 -2.75
C ALA A 76 17.29 -5.85 -3.11
N LEU A 77 16.30 -6.19 -3.94
CA LEU A 77 15.23 -5.29 -4.35
C LEU A 77 13.89 -5.88 -3.93
N ILE A 78 13.14 -5.13 -3.13
CA ILE A 78 11.77 -5.48 -2.73
C ILE A 78 10.81 -4.52 -3.43
N LEU A 79 10.05 -5.04 -4.40
CA LEU A 79 8.97 -4.32 -5.07
C LEU A 79 7.66 -4.52 -4.33
N THR A 80 6.96 -3.42 -4.12
CA THR A 80 5.68 -3.41 -3.40
C THR A 80 4.73 -2.38 -4.02
N PRO A 81 3.40 -2.62 -4.04
CA PRO A 81 2.44 -1.79 -4.78
C PRO A 81 2.26 -0.39 -4.21
N THR A 82 2.39 -0.21 -2.89
CA THR A 82 2.03 1.06 -2.22
C THR A 82 3.19 1.65 -1.44
N ARG A 83 3.11 2.97 -1.26
CA ARG A 83 4.12 3.75 -0.53
C ARG A 83 4.10 3.42 0.95
N GLU A 84 2.91 3.16 1.47
CA GLU A 84 2.66 2.80 2.85
C GLU A 84 3.29 1.44 3.15
N LEU A 85 3.08 0.45 2.28
CA LEU A 85 3.69 -0.86 2.44
C LEU A 85 5.22 -0.79 2.28
N ALA A 86 5.72 0.05 1.36
CA ALA A 86 7.15 0.28 1.22
C ALA A 86 7.79 0.83 2.50
N ALA A 87 7.15 1.84 3.12
CA ALA A 87 7.63 2.39 4.39
C ALA A 87 7.59 1.34 5.52
N GLN A 88 6.54 0.51 5.57
CA GLN A 88 6.42 -0.54 6.59
C GLN A 88 7.47 -1.64 6.45
N ILE A 89 7.71 -2.09 5.21
CA ILE A 89 8.76 -3.07 4.94
C ILE A 89 10.12 -2.47 5.35
N GLN A 90 10.36 -1.19 5.06
CA GLN A 90 11.57 -0.50 5.49
C GLN A 90 11.72 -0.45 7.01
N ASP A 91 10.66 -0.11 7.75
CA ASP A 91 10.69 -0.09 9.22
C ASP A 91 10.98 -1.49 9.77
N ASN A 92 10.36 -2.53 9.19
CA ASN A 92 10.61 -3.92 9.54
C ASN A 92 12.08 -4.32 9.28
N ILE A 93 12.64 -3.93 8.12
CA ILE A 93 14.05 -4.18 7.81
C ILE A 93 14.95 -3.53 8.85
N LEU A 94 14.73 -2.26 9.21
CA LEU A 94 15.53 -1.55 10.22
C LEU A 94 15.48 -2.24 11.59
N MET A 95 14.31 -2.73 11.99
CA MET A 95 14.16 -3.48 13.24
C MET A 95 14.92 -4.80 13.19
N TYR A 96 14.76 -5.59 12.12
CA TYR A 96 15.42 -6.88 11.97
C TYR A 96 16.94 -6.78 11.75
N SER A 97 17.41 -5.69 11.14
CA SER A 97 18.82 -5.47 10.83
C SER A 97 19.57 -4.67 11.89
N LYS A 98 18.95 -4.39 13.06
CA LYS A 98 19.51 -3.54 14.12
C LYS A 98 20.94 -3.92 14.54
N HIS A 99 21.24 -5.22 14.54
CA HIS A 99 22.53 -5.77 14.94
C HIS A 99 23.40 -6.21 13.74
N LEU A 100 23.07 -5.78 12.52
CA LEU A 100 23.80 -6.12 11.30
C LEU A 100 24.41 -4.88 10.63
N PRO A 101 25.59 -5.01 10.00
CA PRO A 101 26.25 -3.91 9.31
C PRO A 101 25.70 -3.68 7.89
N LEU A 102 24.37 -3.77 7.72
CA LEU A 102 23.67 -3.67 6.44
C LEU A 102 22.95 -2.32 6.30
N SER A 103 22.99 -1.77 5.10
CA SER A 103 22.31 -0.55 4.72
C SER A 103 20.98 -0.85 4.03
N SER A 104 19.97 -0.02 4.27
CA SER A 104 18.69 -0.11 3.57
C SER A 104 18.13 1.26 3.21
N ALA A 105 17.35 1.30 2.14
CA ALA A 105 16.68 2.50 1.67
C ALA A 105 15.29 2.20 1.14
N VAL A 106 14.40 3.20 1.20
CA VAL A 106 13.05 3.14 0.67
C VAL A 106 12.82 4.26 -0.34
N VAL A 107 12.23 3.91 -1.49
CA VAL A 107 11.93 4.85 -2.58
C VAL A 107 10.51 4.69 -3.10
N PHE A 108 9.76 5.78 -3.08
CA PHE A 108 8.39 5.81 -3.58
C PHE A 108 7.97 7.20 -4.09
N GLY A 109 6.91 7.22 -4.89
CA GLY A 109 6.36 8.43 -5.51
C GLY A 109 5.77 9.45 -4.52
N GLY A 110 5.39 10.64 -5.01
CA GLY A 110 4.65 11.64 -4.22
C GLY A 110 5.45 12.38 -3.14
N VAL A 111 6.76 12.18 -3.11
CA VAL A 111 7.74 13.01 -2.39
C VAL A 111 8.86 13.39 -3.35
N LYS A 112 9.66 14.41 -3.01
CA LYS A 112 10.78 14.89 -3.83
C LYS A 112 11.74 13.73 -4.17
N ILE A 113 12.21 13.68 -5.41
CA ILE A 113 13.09 12.60 -5.89
C ILE A 113 14.56 12.81 -5.46
N ASN A 114 15.05 14.05 -5.45
CA ASN A 114 16.46 14.35 -5.15
C ASN A 114 16.94 13.80 -3.80
N PRO A 115 16.18 13.90 -2.69
CA PRO A 115 16.59 13.26 -1.43
C PRO A 115 16.72 11.74 -1.52
N GLN A 116 15.91 11.08 -2.37
CA GLN A 116 16.01 9.64 -2.60
C GLN A 116 17.24 9.29 -3.44
N MET A 117 17.56 10.09 -4.47
CA MET A 117 18.80 9.93 -5.24
C MET A 117 20.04 10.09 -4.36
N GLN A 118 20.07 11.13 -3.51
CA GLN A 118 21.18 11.37 -2.59
C GLN A 118 21.42 10.20 -1.63
N ARG A 119 20.36 9.57 -1.12
CA ARG A 119 20.49 8.38 -0.26
C ARG A 119 21.15 7.20 -0.97
N LEU A 120 20.89 7.04 -2.27
CA LEU A 120 21.43 5.93 -3.07
C LEU A 120 22.91 6.11 -3.43
N THR A 121 23.46 7.32 -3.35
CA THR A 121 24.88 7.60 -3.67
C THR A 121 25.88 6.74 -2.89
N LYS A 122 25.51 6.33 -1.67
CA LYS A 122 26.35 5.47 -0.81
C LYS A 122 26.16 3.96 -1.05
N GLY A 123 25.18 3.58 -1.88
CA GLY A 123 24.72 2.20 -2.02
C GLY A 123 23.70 1.82 -0.96
N ALA A 124 22.89 0.80 -1.25
CA ALA A 124 21.96 0.21 -0.29
C ALA A 124 21.95 -1.30 -0.45
N ASP A 125 22.28 -2.07 0.59
CA ASP A 125 22.23 -3.53 0.53
C ASP A 125 20.80 -4.01 0.23
N ILE A 126 19.80 -3.34 0.81
CA ILE A 126 18.39 -3.60 0.56
C ILE A 126 17.67 -2.32 0.10
N LEU A 127 17.00 -2.37 -1.05
CA LEU A 127 16.14 -1.30 -1.54
C LEU A 127 14.68 -1.76 -1.57
N VAL A 128 13.82 -1.04 -0.85
CA VAL A 128 12.36 -1.19 -0.95
C VAL A 128 11.82 -0.13 -1.90
N ALA A 129 11.05 -0.53 -2.91
CA ALA A 129 10.61 0.40 -3.95
C ALA A 129 9.18 0.16 -4.44
N THR A 130 8.48 1.26 -4.77
CA THR A 130 7.30 1.19 -5.64
C THR A 130 7.71 1.22 -7.11
N PRO A 131 7.10 0.43 -8.02
CA PRO A 131 7.57 0.27 -9.40
C PRO A 131 7.83 1.57 -10.17
N GLY A 132 6.87 2.50 -10.18
CA GLY A 132 7.00 3.76 -10.92
C GLY A 132 8.21 4.60 -10.46
N ARG A 133 8.39 4.77 -9.15
CA ARG A 133 9.54 5.54 -8.62
C ARG A 133 10.87 4.85 -8.89
N LEU A 134 10.93 3.52 -8.88
CA LEU A 134 12.15 2.81 -9.22
C LEU A 134 12.57 3.11 -10.66
N MET A 135 11.61 3.11 -11.59
CA MET A 135 11.86 3.45 -12.99
C MET A 135 12.31 4.90 -13.17
N ASP A 136 11.73 5.85 -12.44
CA ASP A 136 12.18 7.25 -12.45
C ASP A 136 13.66 7.37 -12.03
N LEU A 137 14.03 6.72 -10.93
CA LEU A 137 15.40 6.74 -10.39
C LEU A 137 16.39 6.04 -11.33
N TYR A 138 15.99 4.92 -11.94
CA TYR A 138 16.79 4.23 -12.94
C TYR A 138 17.02 5.10 -14.17
N SER A 139 15.98 5.78 -14.66
CA SER A 139 16.07 6.68 -15.83
C SER A 139 16.98 7.87 -15.57
N GLN A 140 17.14 8.29 -14.30
CA GLN A 140 18.07 9.33 -13.87
C GLN A 140 19.46 8.79 -13.47
N ASN A 141 19.75 7.51 -13.75
CA ASN A 141 21.00 6.83 -13.40
C ASN A 141 21.35 6.88 -11.90
N ALA A 142 20.33 7.00 -11.04
CA ALA A 142 20.48 7.07 -9.58
C ALA A 142 20.52 5.68 -8.91
N VAL A 143 20.13 4.63 -9.64
CA VAL A 143 20.19 3.25 -9.16
C VAL A 143 20.67 2.31 -10.27
N LYS A 144 21.48 1.33 -9.89
CA LYS A 144 22.07 0.31 -10.75
C LYS A 144 21.84 -1.07 -10.16
N PHE A 145 21.57 -2.05 -11.02
CA PHE A 145 21.17 -3.40 -10.61
C PHE A 145 22.24 -4.47 -10.84
N SER A 146 23.46 -4.10 -11.27
CA SER A 146 24.50 -5.08 -11.59
C SER A 146 24.99 -5.92 -10.40
N GLN A 147 24.76 -5.47 -9.17
CA GLN A 147 25.05 -6.22 -7.93
C GLN A 147 23.82 -6.93 -7.34
N LEU A 148 22.67 -6.92 -8.03
CA LEU A 148 21.43 -7.47 -7.50
C LEU A 148 21.49 -9.00 -7.44
N GLU A 149 21.30 -9.54 -6.25
CA GLU A 149 21.31 -10.98 -5.92
C GLU A 149 19.90 -11.52 -5.67
N VAL A 150 18.98 -10.69 -5.15
CA VAL A 150 17.63 -11.10 -4.76
C VAL A 150 16.59 -10.09 -5.23
N LEU A 151 15.50 -10.59 -5.81
CA LEU A 151 14.29 -9.84 -6.12
C LEU A 151 13.11 -10.39 -5.31
N VAL A 152 12.34 -9.50 -4.70
CA VAL A 152 11.07 -9.81 -4.06
C VAL A 152 9.94 -9.03 -4.72
N LEU A 153 8.86 -9.71 -5.11
CA LEU A 153 7.59 -9.10 -5.44
C LEU A 153 6.61 -9.34 -4.28
N ASP A 154 6.35 -8.33 -3.47
CA ASP A 154 5.37 -8.40 -2.38
C ASP A 154 4.03 -7.81 -2.80
N GLU A 155 2.94 -8.46 -2.36
CA GLU A 155 1.57 -8.20 -2.79
C GLU A 155 1.43 -8.11 -4.33
N ALA A 156 1.94 -9.14 -5.01
CA ALA A 156 1.99 -9.19 -6.47
C ALA A 156 0.61 -9.10 -7.13
N ASP A 157 -0.42 -9.71 -6.52
CA ASP A 157 -1.82 -9.59 -6.94
C ASP A 157 -2.28 -8.12 -6.99
N ARG A 158 -1.94 -7.35 -5.96
CA ARG A 158 -2.27 -5.92 -5.92
C ARG A 158 -1.51 -5.11 -6.95
N MET A 159 -0.25 -5.46 -7.25
CA MET A 159 0.47 -4.81 -8.34
C MET A 159 -0.24 -5.02 -9.69
N LEU A 160 -0.86 -6.19 -9.91
CA LEU A 160 -1.68 -6.43 -11.09
C LEU A 160 -2.96 -5.59 -11.08
N ASP A 161 -3.71 -5.59 -9.97
CA ASP A 161 -4.96 -4.84 -9.81
C ASP A 161 -4.76 -3.33 -10.04
N MET A 162 -3.59 -2.80 -9.67
CA MET A 162 -3.23 -1.39 -9.84
C MET A 162 -2.64 -1.07 -11.22
N GLY A 163 -2.55 -2.06 -12.12
CA GLY A 163 -2.03 -1.88 -13.48
C GLY A 163 -0.51 -1.78 -13.58
N PHE A 164 0.23 -2.08 -12.50
CA PHE A 164 1.71 -2.00 -12.50
C PHE A 164 2.38 -3.16 -13.26
N LEU A 165 1.63 -4.12 -13.80
CA LEU A 165 2.20 -5.25 -14.55
C LEU A 165 3.15 -4.80 -15.67
N ARG A 166 2.83 -3.70 -16.37
CA ARG A 166 3.70 -3.17 -17.43
C ARG A 166 5.02 -2.67 -16.87
N ASP A 167 5.00 -1.95 -15.75
CA ASP A 167 6.20 -1.41 -15.11
C ASP A 167 7.04 -2.51 -14.47
N VAL A 168 6.40 -3.49 -13.81
CA VAL A 168 7.09 -4.68 -13.28
C VAL A 168 7.81 -5.41 -14.42
N ARG A 169 7.14 -5.69 -15.55
CA ARG A 169 7.80 -6.34 -16.70
C ARG A 169 8.97 -5.53 -17.26
N LYS A 170 8.90 -4.19 -17.26
CA LYS A 170 10.04 -3.35 -17.66
C LYS A 170 11.19 -3.50 -16.67
N ILE A 171 10.92 -3.41 -15.37
CA ILE A 171 11.93 -3.58 -14.32
C ILE A 171 12.63 -4.92 -14.49
N LEU A 172 11.89 -6.02 -14.64
CA LEU A 172 12.45 -7.37 -14.79
C LEU A 172 13.46 -7.49 -15.94
N LYS A 173 13.26 -6.74 -17.04
CA LYS A 173 14.21 -6.71 -18.18
C LYS A 173 15.51 -5.97 -17.87
N LEU A 174 15.52 -5.10 -16.85
CA LEU A 174 16.69 -4.34 -16.41
C LEU A 174 17.53 -5.09 -15.38
N LEU A 175 16.98 -6.14 -14.76
CA LEU A 175 17.65 -6.86 -13.68
C LEU A 175 18.58 -7.96 -14.23
N PRO A 176 19.66 -8.31 -13.51
CA PRO A 176 20.54 -9.41 -13.89
C PRO A 176 19.79 -10.73 -14.03
N ALA A 177 20.11 -11.52 -15.06
CA ALA A 177 19.45 -12.81 -15.31
C ALA A 177 19.61 -13.80 -14.14
N LYS A 178 20.81 -13.87 -13.56
CA LYS A 178 21.11 -14.72 -12.40
C LYS A 178 20.82 -13.98 -11.10
N ARG A 179 19.72 -14.34 -10.44
CA ARG A 179 19.28 -13.83 -9.14
C ARG A 179 18.26 -14.80 -8.52
N GLN A 180 18.07 -14.76 -7.21
CA GLN A 180 16.94 -15.44 -6.56
C GLN A 180 15.68 -14.59 -6.70
N ASN A 181 14.55 -15.20 -7.03
CA ASN A 181 13.26 -14.52 -7.17
C ASN A 181 12.26 -15.07 -6.14
N LEU A 182 11.66 -14.15 -5.38
CA LEU A 182 10.65 -14.47 -4.38
C LEU A 182 9.35 -13.74 -4.74
N LEU A 183 8.24 -14.46 -4.83
CA LEU A 183 6.91 -13.90 -5.11
C LEU A 183 5.99 -14.17 -3.92
N PHE A 184 5.47 -13.10 -3.33
CA PHE A 184 4.50 -13.14 -2.25
C PHE A 184 3.18 -12.50 -2.67
N SER A 185 2.09 -13.23 -2.47
CA SER A 185 0.74 -12.82 -2.87
C SER A 185 -0.27 -13.22 -1.81
N ALA A 186 -1.46 -12.63 -1.80
CA ALA A 186 -2.56 -13.16 -0.99
C ALA A 186 -3.21 -14.37 -1.67
N THR A 187 -3.17 -14.44 -3.01
CA THR A 187 -3.78 -15.52 -3.79
C THR A 187 -2.89 -16.00 -4.94
N PHE A 188 -3.13 -17.22 -5.41
CA PHE A 188 -2.57 -17.77 -6.65
C PHE A 188 -3.59 -17.72 -7.79
N SER A 189 -4.04 -16.51 -8.15
CA SER A 189 -4.84 -16.32 -9.36
C SER A 189 -4.06 -16.79 -10.60
N GLN A 190 -4.78 -17.09 -11.70
CA GLN A 190 -4.14 -17.49 -12.95
C GLN A 190 -3.15 -16.42 -13.44
N GLU A 191 -3.49 -15.15 -13.29
CA GLU A 191 -2.65 -14.02 -13.68
C GLU A 191 -1.35 -13.95 -12.86
N ILE A 192 -1.41 -14.32 -11.57
CA ILE A 192 -0.22 -14.43 -10.70
C ILE A 192 0.64 -15.61 -11.11
N ARG A 193 0.02 -16.76 -11.44
CA ARG A 193 0.76 -17.91 -11.98
C ARG A 193 1.43 -17.58 -13.31
N ASP A 194 0.77 -16.81 -14.17
CA ASP A 194 1.33 -16.39 -15.45
C ASP A 194 2.45 -15.36 -15.30
N LEU A 195 2.35 -14.44 -14.32
CA LEU A 195 3.46 -13.58 -13.93
C LEU A 195 4.66 -14.40 -13.42
N ALA A 196 4.39 -15.43 -12.61
CA ALA A 196 5.41 -16.26 -12.00
C ALA A 196 6.18 -17.12 -13.02
N LYS A 197 5.52 -17.66 -14.05
CA LYS A 197 6.17 -18.48 -15.10
C LYS A 197 7.38 -17.82 -15.75
N GLY A 198 7.37 -16.49 -15.88
CA GLY A 198 8.48 -15.73 -16.47
C GLY A 198 9.45 -15.13 -15.45
N LEU A 199 9.25 -15.41 -14.16
CA LEU A 199 9.96 -14.76 -13.06
C LEU A 199 10.77 -15.74 -12.20
N VAL A 200 10.15 -16.85 -11.80
CA VAL A 200 10.73 -17.83 -10.87
C VAL A 200 11.10 -19.12 -11.59
N ASN A 201 12.14 -19.79 -11.13
CA ASN A 201 12.61 -21.07 -11.67
C ASN A 201 12.44 -22.20 -10.64
N SER A 202 11.61 -23.19 -10.97
CA SER A 202 11.26 -24.33 -10.08
C SER A 202 11.04 -23.90 -8.61
N PRO A 203 10.10 -22.97 -8.35
CA PRO A 203 9.93 -22.38 -7.03
C PRO A 203 9.38 -23.39 -6.02
N VAL A 204 9.72 -23.20 -4.76
CA VAL A 204 8.99 -23.82 -3.65
C VAL A 204 7.64 -23.11 -3.54
N GLU A 205 6.54 -23.82 -3.81
CA GLU A 205 5.18 -23.31 -3.60
C GLU A 205 4.75 -23.50 -2.15
N ILE A 206 4.43 -22.40 -1.48
CA ILE A 206 3.96 -22.37 -0.09
C ILE A 206 2.55 -21.79 -0.10
N SER A 207 1.57 -22.55 0.40
CA SER A 207 0.19 -22.08 0.55
C SER A 207 -0.28 -22.29 1.99
N VAL A 208 -0.58 -21.19 2.65
CA VAL A 208 -0.94 -21.16 4.07
C VAL A 208 -2.27 -20.45 4.18
N ASN A 209 -3.31 -21.29 4.23
CA ASN A 209 -4.74 -21.03 4.22
C ASN A 209 -5.44 -20.92 2.84
N PRO A 210 -6.53 -21.68 2.60
CA PRO A 210 -7.41 -21.48 1.45
C PRO A 210 -8.04 -20.08 1.45
N ALA A 211 -8.36 -19.58 0.25
CA ALA A 211 -8.88 -18.22 -0.02
C ALA A 211 -10.13 -17.81 0.78
N ASN A 212 -10.85 -18.77 1.41
CA ASN A 212 -12.10 -18.53 2.14
C ASN A 212 -12.00 -18.70 3.67
N SER A 213 -10.81 -19.00 4.20
CA SER A 213 -10.64 -19.23 5.64
C SER A 213 -10.95 -18.01 6.52
N THR A 214 -10.63 -16.80 6.06
CA THR A 214 -10.84 -15.55 6.82
C THR A 214 -12.32 -15.28 7.11
N ALA A 215 -13.21 -15.59 6.17
CA ALA A 215 -14.64 -15.43 6.38
C ALA A 215 -15.14 -16.36 7.50
N ARG A 216 -14.45 -17.47 7.76
CA ARG A 216 -14.84 -18.42 8.81
C ARG A 216 -14.33 -18.03 10.20
N THR A 217 -13.26 -17.25 10.31
CA THR A 217 -12.66 -16.85 11.61
C THR A 217 -13.14 -15.49 12.12
N VAL A 218 -13.76 -14.69 11.26
CA VAL A 218 -14.27 -13.35 11.60
C VAL A 218 -15.78 -13.42 11.85
N GLU A 219 -16.23 -12.92 13.00
CA GLU A 219 -17.65 -12.71 13.28
C GLU A 219 -18.15 -11.58 12.40
N GLN A 220 -19.14 -11.87 11.56
CA GLN A 220 -19.65 -10.93 10.57
C GLN A 220 -21.13 -10.69 10.78
N CYS A 221 -21.54 -9.43 10.68
CA CYS A 221 -22.96 -9.08 10.70
C CYS A 221 -23.25 -7.84 9.84
N ILE A 222 -24.53 -7.69 9.51
CA ILE A 222 -25.07 -6.57 8.78
C ILE A 222 -26.00 -5.79 9.69
N TYR A 223 -25.87 -4.46 9.67
CA TYR A 223 -26.92 -3.55 10.14
C TYR A 223 -27.57 -2.90 8.92
N PRO A 224 -28.82 -3.31 8.58
CA PRO A 224 -29.61 -2.62 7.57
C PRO A 224 -29.88 -1.18 8.00
N ALA A 225 -29.57 -0.21 7.13
CA ALA A 225 -29.68 1.21 7.45
C ALA A 225 -29.85 2.06 6.20
N ASP A 226 -30.70 3.10 6.29
CA ASP A 226 -30.76 4.14 5.27
C ASP A 226 -29.44 4.92 5.21
N VAL A 227 -29.02 5.36 4.03
CA VAL A 227 -27.73 6.06 3.81
C VAL A 227 -27.52 7.24 4.77
N LYS A 228 -28.57 8.04 5.02
CA LYS A 228 -28.51 9.19 5.92
C LYS A 228 -28.35 8.81 7.40
N LYS A 229 -28.79 7.60 7.78
CA LYS A 229 -28.75 7.10 9.16
C LYS A 229 -27.41 6.41 9.50
N LYS A 230 -26.61 6.04 8.50
CA LYS A 230 -25.34 5.34 8.72
C LYS A 230 -24.31 6.12 9.56
N PRO A 231 -24.04 7.44 9.34
CA PRO A 231 -23.07 8.16 10.17
C PRO A 231 -23.41 8.18 11.67
N PRO A 232 -24.62 8.59 12.11
CA PRO A 232 -24.96 8.56 13.52
C PRO A 232 -25.06 7.13 14.06
N MET A 233 -25.47 6.14 13.25
CA MET A 233 -25.44 4.72 13.64
C MET A 233 -24.01 4.27 14.00
N LEU A 234 -23.04 4.60 13.15
CA LEU A 234 -21.64 4.25 13.39
C LEU A 234 -21.13 4.89 14.69
N ALA A 235 -21.41 6.18 14.90
CA ALA A 235 -21.01 6.87 16.13
C ALA A 235 -21.61 6.21 17.38
N LYS A 236 -22.90 5.83 17.33
CA LYS A 236 -23.59 5.10 18.40
C LYS A 236 -22.91 3.76 18.71
N LEU A 237 -22.69 2.93 17.68
CA LEU A 237 -22.03 1.63 17.83
C LEU A 237 -20.63 1.75 18.45
N ILE A 238 -19.84 2.75 18.03
CA ILE A 238 -18.49 3.00 18.58
C ILE A 238 -18.57 3.40 20.05
N LYS A 239 -19.49 4.29 20.41
CA LYS A 239 -19.65 4.81 21.78
C LYS A 239 -20.18 3.73 22.73
N GLU A 240 -21.29 3.09 22.38
CA GLU A 240 -21.93 2.04 23.21
C GLU A 240 -21.08 0.79 23.32
N GLY A 241 -20.42 0.38 22.24
CA GLY A 241 -19.49 -0.74 22.24
C GLY A 241 -18.12 -0.43 22.85
N ASN A 242 -17.87 0.84 23.23
CA ASN A 242 -16.59 1.34 23.72
C ASN A 242 -15.38 0.93 22.85
N TRP A 243 -15.53 0.96 21.52
CA TRP A 243 -14.49 0.46 20.61
C TRP A 243 -13.29 1.41 20.56
N GLN A 244 -12.08 0.94 20.90
CA GLN A 244 -10.89 1.80 20.98
C GLN A 244 -10.13 1.97 19.65
N GLN A 245 -10.20 0.98 18.75
CA GLN A 245 -9.56 1.05 17.43
C GLN A 245 -10.49 0.48 16.37
N VAL A 246 -10.91 1.35 15.44
CA VAL A 246 -11.92 1.02 14.42
C VAL A 246 -11.42 1.44 13.05
N LEU A 247 -11.31 0.49 12.13
CA LEU A 247 -11.04 0.77 10.72
C LEU A 247 -12.34 0.78 9.93
N VAL A 248 -12.66 1.92 9.34
CA VAL A 248 -13.93 2.16 8.63
C VAL A 248 -13.67 2.30 7.14
N PHE A 249 -14.32 1.49 6.32
CA PHE A 249 -14.18 1.53 4.87
C PHE A 249 -15.32 2.27 4.19
N THR A 250 -14.96 3.18 3.29
CA THR A 250 -15.86 3.96 2.42
C THR A 250 -15.44 3.78 0.96
N ARG A 251 -16.36 3.99 0.01
CA ARG A 251 -16.06 3.88 -1.43
C ARG A 251 -15.26 5.06 -1.95
N THR A 252 -15.53 6.26 -1.44
CA THR A 252 -15.01 7.50 -2.02
C THR A 252 -14.18 8.32 -1.04
N LYS A 253 -13.14 8.98 -1.57
CA LYS A 253 -12.29 9.91 -0.81
C LYS A 253 -13.07 11.07 -0.18
N HIS A 254 -14.11 11.56 -0.86
CA HIS A 254 -14.97 12.62 -0.34
C HIS A 254 -15.88 12.10 0.79
N GLY A 255 -16.40 10.87 0.64
CA GLY A 255 -17.10 10.16 1.71
C GLY A 255 -16.22 9.98 2.95
N ALA A 256 -14.97 9.53 2.76
CA ALA A 256 -14.02 9.37 3.86
C ALA A 256 -13.78 10.66 4.65
N ASN A 257 -13.55 11.79 3.97
CA ASN A 257 -13.36 13.08 4.65
C ASN A 257 -14.61 13.55 5.39
N ARG A 258 -15.79 13.46 4.76
CA ARG A 258 -17.05 13.85 5.39
C ARG A 258 -17.34 13.02 6.63
N LEU A 259 -17.15 11.70 6.55
CA LEU A 259 -17.36 10.81 7.68
C LEU A 259 -16.35 11.05 8.81
N ALA A 260 -15.06 11.23 8.49
CA ALA A 260 -14.07 11.55 9.51
C ALA A 260 -14.39 12.88 10.23
N ALA A 261 -14.78 13.92 9.49
CA ALA A 261 -15.19 15.20 10.08
C ALA A 261 -16.42 15.05 10.98
N PHE A 262 -17.43 14.30 10.53
CA PHE A 262 -18.62 13.99 11.34
C PHE A 262 -18.24 13.29 12.66
N LEU A 263 -17.40 12.24 12.59
CA LEU A 263 -16.98 11.49 13.77
C LEU A 263 -16.15 12.35 14.75
N THR A 264 -15.29 13.23 14.23
CA THR A 264 -14.55 14.20 15.06
C THR A 264 -15.50 15.15 15.79
N ASN A 265 -16.55 15.66 15.13
CA ASN A 265 -17.58 16.48 15.76
C ASN A 265 -18.36 15.71 16.84
N GLU A 266 -18.53 14.40 16.66
CA GLU A 266 -19.10 13.47 17.64
C GLU A 266 -18.15 13.13 18.80
N LYS A 267 -17.02 13.83 18.92
CA LYS A 267 -15.96 13.62 19.93
C LYS A 267 -15.25 12.26 19.80
N LEU A 268 -15.21 11.70 18.60
CA LEU A 268 -14.42 10.49 18.29
C LEU A 268 -13.18 10.91 17.49
N ALA A 269 -11.99 10.70 18.05
CA ALA A 269 -10.73 11.02 17.36
C ALA A 269 -10.61 10.24 16.04
N ALA A 270 -10.85 10.93 14.92
CA ALA A 270 -10.99 10.31 13.61
C ALA A 270 -10.13 11.01 12.55
N ALA A 271 -9.56 10.23 11.62
CA ALA A 271 -8.89 10.76 10.45
C ALA A 271 -9.21 9.96 9.19
N ALA A 272 -9.13 10.61 8.03
CA ALA A 272 -9.32 9.97 6.73
C ALA A 272 -7.98 9.64 6.05
N ILE A 273 -7.87 8.44 5.47
CA ILE A 273 -6.72 7.99 4.67
C ILE A 273 -7.18 7.57 3.27
N HIS A 274 -6.73 8.31 2.25
CA HIS A 274 -7.09 8.08 0.85
C HIS A 274 -6.01 8.62 -0.11
N GLY A 275 -6.06 8.27 -1.39
CA GLY A 275 -5.03 8.66 -2.39
C GLY A 275 -4.84 10.18 -2.58
N ASN A 276 -5.86 10.99 -2.33
CA ASN A 276 -5.76 12.47 -2.39
C ASN A 276 -5.12 13.12 -1.14
N LYS A 277 -4.79 12.37 -0.07
CA LYS A 277 -4.05 12.94 1.07
C LYS A 277 -2.57 13.02 0.72
N SER A 278 -1.85 14.02 1.25
CA SER A 278 -0.39 14.08 1.12
C SER A 278 0.25 12.86 1.79
N GLN A 279 1.44 12.46 1.32
CA GLN A 279 2.12 11.29 1.87
C GLN A 279 2.40 11.41 3.37
N ASN A 280 2.82 12.60 3.81
CA ASN A 280 3.07 12.88 5.22
C ASN A 280 1.79 12.76 6.04
N ALA A 281 0.65 13.25 5.54
CA ALA A 281 -0.63 13.13 6.22
C ALA A 281 -1.08 11.66 6.34
N ARG A 282 -0.88 10.85 5.29
CA ARG A 282 -1.19 9.40 5.32
C ARG A 282 -0.32 8.67 6.33
N THR A 283 0.99 8.96 6.34
CA THR A 283 1.96 8.36 7.27
C THR A 283 1.64 8.72 8.71
N LYS A 284 1.36 10.01 8.98
CA LYS A 284 0.95 10.48 10.30
C LYS A 284 -0.35 9.83 10.77
N ALA A 285 -1.41 9.85 9.95
CA ALA A 285 -2.70 9.26 10.32
C ALA A 285 -2.57 7.76 10.65
N LEU A 286 -1.70 7.05 9.94
CA LEU A 286 -1.40 5.66 10.25
C LEU A 286 -0.64 5.50 11.58
N ALA A 287 0.39 6.31 11.81
CA ALA A 287 1.16 6.29 13.05
C ALA A 287 0.28 6.59 14.26
N ASP A 288 -0.54 7.65 14.18
CA ASP A 288 -1.49 8.04 15.24
C ASP A 288 -2.54 6.95 15.50
N PHE A 289 -2.99 6.24 14.44
CA PHE A 289 -3.93 5.13 14.60
C PHE A 289 -3.27 3.92 15.28
N LYS A 290 -2.03 3.59 14.90
CA LYS A 290 -1.27 2.49 15.53
C LYS A 290 -0.96 2.76 17.00
N SER A 291 -0.68 4.01 17.37
CA SER A 291 -0.40 4.39 18.76
C SER A 291 -1.66 4.56 19.63
N GLY A 292 -2.85 4.44 19.05
CA GLY A 292 -4.13 4.62 19.74
C GLY A 292 -4.55 6.08 19.93
N GLN A 293 -3.78 7.05 19.42
CA GLN A 293 -4.16 8.47 19.44
C GLN A 293 -5.40 8.74 18.56
N LEU A 294 -5.52 8.02 17.44
CA LEU A 294 -6.75 7.99 16.66
C LEU A 294 -7.55 6.74 17.01
N ARG A 295 -8.81 6.97 17.39
CA ARG A 295 -9.79 5.91 17.67
C ARG A 295 -10.36 5.33 16.38
N VAL A 296 -10.55 6.16 15.35
CA VAL A 296 -11.17 5.77 14.08
C VAL A 296 -10.30 6.18 12.88
N LEU A 297 -9.99 5.21 12.02
CA LEU A 297 -9.35 5.47 10.73
C LEU A 297 -10.34 5.19 9.60
N VAL A 298 -10.72 6.23 8.85
CA VAL A 298 -11.65 6.13 7.73
C VAL A 298 -10.87 6.00 6.42
N ALA A 299 -10.99 4.87 5.73
CA ALA A 299 -10.20 4.54 4.56
C ALA A 299 -11.04 4.27 3.31
N THR A 300 -10.42 4.47 2.15
CA THR A 300 -10.86 3.86 0.88
C THR A 300 -10.07 2.58 0.61
N ASP A 301 -10.61 1.64 -0.16
CA ASP A 301 -9.95 0.36 -0.49
C ASP A 301 -8.50 0.54 -0.94
N ILE A 302 -8.27 1.40 -1.92
CA ILE A 302 -6.94 1.66 -2.49
C ILE A 302 -5.94 2.12 -1.43
N ALA A 303 -6.41 2.91 -0.46
CA ALA A 303 -5.52 3.51 0.52
C ALA A 303 -5.28 2.64 1.74
N ALA A 304 -6.21 1.74 2.09
CA ALA A 304 -6.04 0.76 3.15
C ALA A 304 -5.40 -0.55 2.68
N ARG A 305 -5.41 -0.83 1.37
CA ARG A 305 -4.57 -1.88 0.78
C ARG A 305 -3.10 -1.56 1.01
N GLY A 306 -2.38 -2.52 1.56
CA GLY A 306 -0.95 -2.43 1.86
C GLY A 306 -0.66 -1.72 3.19
N ILE A 307 -1.67 -1.32 3.95
CA ILE A 307 -1.45 -0.87 5.32
C ILE A 307 -1.41 -2.10 6.24
N ASP A 308 -0.22 -2.43 6.72
CA ASP A 308 -0.03 -3.27 7.90
C ASP A 308 -0.50 -2.51 9.14
N ILE A 309 -1.76 -2.75 9.51
CA ILE A 309 -2.34 -2.34 10.78
C ILE A 309 -2.32 -3.58 11.66
N PRO A 310 -1.94 -3.45 12.96
CA PRO A 310 -2.11 -4.52 13.93
C PRO A 310 -3.50 -5.12 13.85
N GLN A 311 -3.65 -6.38 14.27
CA GLN A 311 -4.95 -7.01 14.33
C GLN A 311 -5.96 -6.10 15.04
N LEU A 312 -6.99 -5.72 14.31
CA LEU A 312 -8.00 -4.80 14.82
C LEU A 312 -9.13 -5.58 15.49
N PRO A 313 -9.70 -5.09 16.61
CA PRO A 313 -10.90 -5.69 17.18
C PRO A 313 -12.12 -5.46 16.29
N GLN A 314 -12.19 -4.31 15.61
CA GLN A 314 -13.35 -3.86 14.86
C GLN A 314 -12.99 -3.37 13.46
N VAL A 315 -13.64 -3.96 12.47
CA VAL A 315 -13.64 -3.48 11.08
C VAL A 315 -15.07 -3.13 10.68
N VAL A 316 -15.28 -1.95 10.10
CA VAL A 316 -16.60 -1.50 9.66
C VAL A 316 -16.59 -1.24 8.16
N ASN A 317 -17.47 -1.92 7.43
CA ASN A 317 -17.85 -1.54 6.07
C ASN A 317 -18.96 -0.50 6.15
N PHE A 318 -18.61 0.78 6.13
CA PHE A 318 -19.61 1.86 6.09
C PHE A 318 -20.37 1.88 4.75
N GLU A 319 -19.67 1.52 3.68
CA GLU A 319 -20.24 1.21 2.38
C GLU A 319 -19.63 -0.10 1.87
N LEU A 320 -20.42 -1.00 1.30
CA LEU A 320 -19.91 -2.27 0.77
C LEU A 320 -18.98 -2.03 -0.44
N PRO A 321 -17.93 -2.83 -0.65
CA PRO A 321 -17.12 -2.72 -1.85
C PRO A 321 -17.93 -3.11 -3.10
N LYS A 322 -17.54 -2.56 -4.26
CA LYS A 322 -18.14 -2.95 -5.57
C LYS A 322 -17.64 -4.29 -6.09
N VAL A 323 -16.49 -4.74 -5.62
CA VAL A 323 -15.87 -6.02 -5.97
C VAL A 323 -15.90 -6.88 -4.71
N ALA A 324 -16.54 -8.05 -4.78
CA ALA A 324 -16.75 -8.92 -3.62
C ALA A 324 -15.43 -9.37 -2.97
N GLN A 325 -14.37 -9.57 -3.75
CA GLN A 325 -13.05 -9.94 -3.27
C GLN A 325 -12.46 -8.90 -2.30
N ASP A 326 -12.78 -7.62 -2.49
CA ASP A 326 -12.34 -6.57 -1.58
C ASP A 326 -12.96 -6.70 -0.19
N TYR A 327 -14.17 -7.26 -0.09
CA TYR A 327 -14.80 -7.48 1.20
C TYR A 327 -13.95 -8.43 2.05
N VAL A 328 -13.46 -9.53 1.47
CA VAL A 328 -12.56 -10.47 2.15
C VAL A 328 -11.26 -9.76 2.59
N HIS A 329 -10.72 -8.89 1.75
CA HIS A 329 -9.53 -8.09 2.09
C HIS A 329 -9.75 -7.07 3.21
N ARG A 330 -10.96 -6.49 3.30
CA ARG A 330 -11.35 -5.56 4.36
C ARG A 330 -11.51 -6.28 5.68
N ILE A 331 -12.32 -7.34 5.73
CA ILE A 331 -12.57 -8.09 6.96
C ILE A 331 -11.31 -8.82 7.44
N GLY A 332 -10.42 -9.20 6.53
CA GLY A 332 -9.10 -9.76 6.88
C GLY A 332 -8.16 -8.80 7.59
N ARG A 333 -8.59 -7.58 7.95
CA ARG A 333 -7.89 -6.69 8.89
C ARG A 333 -8.18 -7.03 10.36
N THR A 334 -9.14 -7.91 10.61
CA THR A 334 -9.47 -8.47 11.92
C THR A 334 -9.40 -10.02 11.88
N GLY A 335 -9.55 -10.68 13.02
CA GLY A 335 -9.63 -12.15 13.12
C GLY A 335 -8.38 -12.92 12.67
N ARG A 336 -7.18 -12.40 12.96
CA ARG A 336 -5.88 -13.03 12.65
C ARG A 336 -5.38 -13.85 13.85
N ALA A 337 -4.39 -14.72 13.61
CA ALA A 337 -3.61 -15.42 14.64
C ALA A 337 -4.40 -16.19 15.72
N GLY A 338 -5.62 -16.64 15.43
CA GLY A 338 -6.45 -17.42 16.36
C GLY A 338 -7.39 -16.59 17.25
N GLU A 339 -7.23 -15.26 17.24
CA GLU A 339 -8.08 -14.33 17.98
C GLU A 339 -9.34 -13.98 17.18
N SER A 340 -10.48 -13.88 17.86
CA SER A 340 -11.76 -13.51 17.23
C SER A 340 -11.80 -12.01 16.94
N GLY A 341 -12.49 -11.65 15.87
CA GLY A 341 -12.57 -10.30 15.37
C GLY A 341 -13.93 -10.01 14.78
N LYS A 342 -14.42 -8.78 14.87
CA LYS A 342 -15.75 -8.40 14.38
C LYS A 342 -15.67 -7.53 13.12
N ALA A 343 -16.40 -7.94 12.10
CA ALA A 343 -16.58 -7.19 10.87
C ALA A 343 -18.05 -6.81 10.68
N ILE A 344 -18.34 -5.52 10.81
CA ILE A 344 -19.70 -4.98 10.78
C ILE A 344 -19.93 -4.29 9.45
N SER A 345 -21.05 -4.57 8.78
CA SER A 345 -21.41 -3.90 7.53
C SER A 345 -22.68 -3.08 7.68
N LEU A 346 -22.61 -1.78 7.42
CA LEU A 346 -23.80 -0.92 7.37
C LEU A 346 -24.32 -0.95 5.94
N VAL A 347 -25.51 -1.51 5.71
CA VAL A 347 -25.98 -1.83 4.35
C VAL A 347 -27.31 -1.14 4.07
N SER A 348 -27.36 -0.38 2.98
CA SER A 348 -28.58 0.22 2.47
C SER A 348 -29.20 -0.63 1.36
N ALA A 349 -30.50 -0.48 1.10
CA ALA A 349 -31.20 -1.25 0.07
C ALA A 349 -30.54 -1.17 -1.33
N ILE A 350 -29.97 -0.01 -1.68
CA ILE A 350 -29.27 0.21 -2.96
C ILE A 350 -27.96 -0.60 -3.11
N GLU A 351 -27.42 -1.15 -2.02
CA GLU A 351 -26.20 -1.96 -2.00
C GLU A 351 -26.51 -3.47 -2.02
N ALA A 352 -27.78 -3.87 -2.12
CA ALA A 352 -28.17 -5.28 -2.18
C ALA A 352 -27.43 -6.11 -3.25
N PRO A 353 -27.21 -5.61 -4.50
CA PRO A 353 -26.43 -6.36 -5.49
C PRO A 353 -24.98 -6.62 -5.05
N ASP A 354 -24.37 -5.66 -4.36
CA ASP A 354 -23.00 -5.77 -3.85
C ASP A 354 -22.96 -6.80 -2.69
N LEU A 355 -23.97 -6.79 -1.81
CA LEU A 355 -24.15 -7.78 -0.74
C LEU A 355 -24.29 -9.20 -1.31
N PHE A 356 -25.15 -9.41 -2.30
CA PHE A 356 -25.39 -10.74 -2.88
C PHE A 356 -24.12 -11.31 -3.52
N ALA A 357 -23.32 -10.46 -4.17
CA ALA A 357 -22.03 -10.88 -4.72
C ALA A 357 -21.05 -11.30 -3.62
N ILE A 358 -21.06 -10.61 -2.47
CA ILE A 358 -20.24 -10.93 -1.30
C ILE A 358 -20.66 -12.27 -0.70
N GLU A 359 -21.95 -12.46 -0.39
CA GLU A 359 -22.47 -13.70 0.19
C GLU A 359 -22.24 -14.90 -0.73
N ARG A 360 -22.34 -14.69 -2.05
CA ARG A 360 -21.96 -15.69 -3.04
C ARG A 360 -20.47 -15.99 -3.03
N LEU A 361 -19.59 -15.00 -2.88
CA LEU A 361 -18.16 -15.24 -2.83
C LEU A 361 -17.76 -15.99 -1.55
N THR A 362 -18.31 -15.59 -0.41
CA THR A 362 -18.03 -16.18 0.91
C THR A 362 -18.76 -17.50 1.13
N GLN A 363 -19.75 -17.81 0.29
CA GLN A 363 -20.64 -18.97 0.44
C GLN A 363 -21.36 -18.99 1.79
N GLN A 364 -21.72 -17.80 2.30
CA GLN A 364 -22.37 -17.62 3.60
C GLN A 364 -23.35 -16.45 3.56
N LEU A 365 -24.56 -16.65 4.09
CA LEU A 365 -25.50 -15.56 4.37
C LEU A 365 -25.08 -14.83 5.64
N LEU A 366 -25.00 -13.51 5.56
CA LEU A 366 -24.53 -12.71 6.69
C LEU A 366 -25.72 -12.40 7.64
N PRO A 367 -25.58 -12.66 8.96
CA PRO A 367 -26.61 -12.33 9.95
C PRO A 367 -26.99 -10.86 9.89
N ARG A 368 -28.30 -10.58 9.86
CA ARG A 368 -28.85 -9.22 9.85
C ARG A 368 -29.31 -8.86 11.25
N ILE A 369 -28.79 -7.76 11.79
CA ILE A 369 -29.07 -7.25 13.13
C ILE A 369 -29.74 -5.88 13.00
N THR A 370 -30.88 -5.71 13.66
CA THR A 370 -31.56 -4.41 13.72
C THR A 370 -31.06 -3.63 14.92
N LEU A 371 -30.62 -2.39 14.72
CA LEU A 371 -30.27 -1.48 15.81
C LEU A 371 -31.49 -0.63 16.18
N SER A 372 -31.84 -0.60 17.47
CA SER A 372 -32.97 0.20 17.97
C SER A 372 -32.80 1.69 17.64
N GLY A 373 -33.85 2.28 17.06
CA GLY A 373 -33.87 3.67 16.55
C GLY A 373 -33.36 3.85 15.12
N TYR A 374 -32.91 2.79 14.44
CA TYR A 374 -32.29 2.88 13.11
C TYR A 374 -32.91 1.95 12.06
N GLN A 375 -34.15 1.53 12.27
CA GLN A 375 -34.89 0.73 11.29
C GLN A 375 -34.90 1.46 9.93
N PRO A 376 -34.51 0.77 8.83
CA PRO A 376 -34.48 1.38 7.51
C PRO A 376 -35.90 1.62 7.00
N THR A 377 -36.13 2.76 6.36
CA THR A 377 -37.40 3.03 5.68
C THR A 377 -37.57 2.15 4.45
N ASN A 378 -36.48 1.91 3.72
CA ASN A 378 -36.46 0.95 2.60
C ASN A 378 -35.82 -0.36 3.06
N PRO A 379 -36.58 -1.47 3.19
CA PRO A 379 -36.05 -2.73 3.68
C PRO A 379 -34.98 -3.28 2.73
N LEU A 380 -33.94 -3.87 3.32
CA LEU A 380 -32.89 -4.55 2.57
C LEU A 380 -33.45 -5.89 2.06
N PRO A 381 -33.49 -6.13 0.73
CA PRO A 381 -34.05 -7.37 0.18
C PRO A 381 -33.36 -8.62 0.76
N GLU A 382 -34.12 -9.69 0.97
CA GLU A 382 -33.57 -10.98 1.39
C GLU A 382 -32.73 -11.61 0.27
N SER A 383 -31.62 -12.23 0.66
CA SER A 383 -30.74 -12.98 -0.24
C SER A 383 -31.04 -14.47 -0.16
N LYS A 384 -31.05 -15.13 -1.32
CA LYS A 384 -30.96 -16.59 -1.42
C LYS A 384 -29.55 -16.93 -1.88
N LEU A 385 -28.85 -17.80 -1.14
CA LEU A 385 -27.46 -18.15 -1.43
C LEU A 385 -27.39 -18.92 -2.76
N ASP A 386 -26.81 -18.32 -3.80
CA ASP A 386 -26.55 -19.00 -5.08
C ASP A 386 -25.21 -19.75 -5.02
N THR A 387 -25.26 -21.05 -4.78
CA THR A 387 -24.09 -21.93 -4.67
C THR A 387 -23.51 -22.37 -6.02
N ARG A 388 -24.12 -21.97 -7.15
CA ARG A 388 -23.65 -22.40 -8.48
C ARG A 388 -22.25 -21.83 -8.79
N PRO A 389 -21.36 -22.59 -9.44
CA PRO A 389 -20.01 -22.13 -9.80
C PRO A 389 -20.04 -20.82 -10.58
N ILE A 390 -19.21 -19.86 -10.18
CA ILE A 390 -19.06 -18.59 -10.91
C ILE A 390 -18.32 -18.89 -12.21
N LYS A 391 -19.06 -19.03 -13.31
CA LYS A 391 -18.45 -19.16 -14.64
C LYS A 391 -17.80 -17.81 -15.02
N PRO A 392 -16.52 -17.77 -15.43
CA PRO A 392 -15.91 -16.54 -15.91
C PRO A 392 -16.71 -16.00 -17.10
N LYS A 393 -17.08 -14.71 -17.05
CA LYS A 393 -17.74 -14.05 -18.18
C LYS A 393 -16.78 -14.11 -19.37
N LYS A 394 -17.10 -14.94 -20.38
CA LYS A 394 -16.41 -14.89 -21.68
C LYS A 394 -16.48 -13.44 -22.19
N PRO A 395 -15.36 -12.84 -22.63
CA PRO A 395 -15.40 -11.51 -23.20
C PRO A 395 -16.42 -11.49 -24.34
N LYS A 396 -17.33 -10.51 -24.32
CA LYS A 396 -18.28 -10.31 -25.42
C LYS A 396 -17.45 -10.08 -26.67
N LYS A 397 -17.45 -11.03 -27.62
CA LYS A 397 -16.98 -10.79 -28.98
C LYS A 397 -17.69 -9.53 -29.48
N ALA A 398 -16.93 -8.55 -29.93
CA ALA A 398 -17.48 -7.38 -30.60
C ALA A 398 -18.36 -7.90 -31.75
N LYS A 399 -19.64 -7.49 -31.77
CA LYS A 399 -20.51 -7.75 -32.91
C LYS A 399 -19.91 -6.99 -34.10
N THR A 400 -19.23 -7.70 -34.98
CA THR A 400 -18.98 -7.25 -36.34
C THR A 400 -20.33 -7.03 -37.00
N THR A 401 -20.62 -5.79 -37.35
CA THR A 401 -21.77 -5.42 -38.18
C THR A 401 -21.51 -5.98 -39.57
N GLU A 402 -21.99 -7.20 -39.84
CA GLU A 402 -22.02 -7.75 -41.18
C GLU A 402 -23.14 -7.08 -41.98
N SER A 403 -22.70 -6.35 -42.98
CA SER A 403 -23.47 -5.75 -44.05
C SER A 403 -24.33 -6.82 -44.73
N ARG A 404 -25.65 -6.60 -44.79
CA ARG A 404 -26.58 -7.36 -45.64
C ARG A 404 -26.12 -7.25 -47.09
N LYS A 405 -25.62 -8.34 -47.67
CA LYS A 405 -25.56 -8.55 -49.12
C LYS A 405 -26.81 -9.32 -49.53
N SER A 406 -27.73 -8.62 -50.19
CA SER A 406 -28.81 -9.22 -50.97
C SER A 406 -28.25 -9.66 -52.32
N GLN A 407 -28.53 -10.91 -52.69
CA GLN A 407 -28.30 -11.49 -54.01
C GLN A 407 -29.12 -10.76 -55.07
N VAL A 408 -28.49 -10.29 -56.14
CA VAL A 408 -29.06 -10.31 -57.49
C VAL A 408 -27.93 -10.63 -58.48
N SER A 409 -28.27 -11.51 -59.40
CA SER A 409 -27.54 -12.26 -60.42
C SER A 409 -26.80 -11.45 -61.50
N GLU A 410 -25.70 -12.02 -61.99
CA GLU A 410 -24.94 -11.73 -63.23
C GLU A 410 -25.73 -12.15 -64.51
N PRO A 411 -25.41 -11.72 -65.76
CA PRO A 411 -24.04 -11.70 -66.35
C PRO A 411 -23.65 -10.62 -67.40
N SER A 412 -22.33 -10.29 -67.39
CA SER A 412 -21.36 -10.05 -68.50
C SER A 412 -21.61 -8.94 -69.59
N PRO A 413 -20.64 -8.61 -70.50
CA PRO A 413 -19.75 -7.43 -70.34
C PRO A 413 -19.59 -6.53 -71.61
N SER A 414 -19.42 -5.20 -71.49
CA SER A 414 -18.60 -4.39 -72.43
C SER A 414 -18.54 -2.88 -72.16
N SER A 415 -17.32 -2.35 -72.19
CA SER A 415 -16.84 -1.07 -72.78
C SER A 415 -17.30 0.32 -72.26
N GLN A 416 -16.28 1.04 -71.76
CA GLN A 416 -15.97 2.50 -71.81
C GLN A 416 -16.62 3.51 -70.82
N PRO A 417 -15.84 4.49 -70.28
CA PRO A 417 -16.32 5.50 -69.34
C PRO A 417 -16.46 6.91 -69.96
N PRO A 418 -17.24 7.83 -69.34
CA PRO A 418 -16.93 9.25 -69.50
C PRO A 418 -16.87 10.09 -68.20
N LYS A 419 -15.74 10.81 -68.13
CA LYS A 419 -15.43 12.18 -67.65
C LYS A 419 -16.37 12.92 -66.67
N ARG A 420 -15.74 13.37 -65.57
CA ARG A 420 -16.15 14.44 -64.63
C ARG A 420 -16.06 15.84 -65.27
N ARG A 421 -17.07 16.69 -65.02
CA ARG A 421 -17.00 18.17 -65.16
C ARG A 421 -17.51 18.86 -63.88
N LYS A 422 -16.80 19.94 -63.49
CA LYS A 422 -17.13 20.90 -62.42
C LYS A 422 -18.29 21.83 -62.82
N PRO A 423 -18.89 22.56 -61.87
CA PRO A 423 -19.41 23.90 -62.16
C PRO A 423 -18.72 25.00 -61.33
N ARG A 424 -18.72 26.19 -61.95
CA ARG A 424 -18.16 27.49 -61.54
C ARG A 424 -19.29 28.38 -60.97
N ARG A 425 -18.90 29.42 -60.23
CA ARG A 425 -19.67 30.56 -59.69
C ARG A 425 -20.52 31.32 -60.74
N PRO A 426 -21.32 32.31 -60.28
CA PRO A 426 -21.46 33.60 -60.96
C PRO A 426 -20.95 34.81 -60.13
N ASP A 427 -20.25 35.72 -60.82
CA ASP A 427 -19.95 37.13 -60.47
C ASP A 427 -21.17 38.03 -60.79
N GLY A 428 -21.35 39.29 -60.37
CA GLY A 428 -20.54 40.29 -59.66
C GLY A 428 -21.13 41.71 -59.87
N LYS A 429 -20.62 42.74 -59.16
CA LYS A 429 -20.28 44.13 -59.60
C LYS A 429 -19.98 45.09 -58.42
N PRO A 430 -19.24 46.22 -58.63
CA PRO A 430 -18.14 46.64 -57.73
C PRO A 430 -18.08 48.16 -57.35
N ALA A 431 -16.93 48.54 -56.75
CA ALA A 431 -16.30 49.88 -56.51
C ALA A 431 -16.31 50.33 -55.03
N ALA A 432 -15.28 50.92 -54.40
CA ALA A 432 -13.90 51.32 -54.75
C ALA A 432 -13.03 51.51 -53.48
N ALA A 433 -11.69 51.51 -53.68
CA ALA A 433 -10.52 52.10 -52.98
C ALA A 433 -10.58 52.63 -51.51
N GLY A 434 -9.52 52.61 -50.68
CA GLY A 434 -8.12 52.23 -50.91
C GLY A 434 -7.16 52.61 -49.75
N SER A 435 -5.85 52.42 -50.03
CA SER A 435 -4.63 52.78 -49.27
C SER A 435 -4.25 51.89 -48.05
N GLY A 436 -3.00 51.48 -47.81
CA GLY A 436 -1.73 51.65 -48.50
C GLY A 436 -0.57 50.89 -47.80
N GLN A 437 0.31 50.32 -48.63
CA GLN A 437 1.59 49.59 -48.47
C GLN A 437 2.46 49.77 -47.19
N LYS A 438 3.14 48.75 -46.62
CA LYS A 438 4.40 48.04 -47.05
C LYS A 438 5.57 49.03 -47.28
N LYS A 439 6.80 48.91 -46.73
CA LYS A 439 7.75 47.77 -46.77
C LYS A 439 9.10 48.13 -46.05
N ARG A 440 9.74 47.12 -45.44
CA ARG A 440 11.16 46.67 -45.44
C ARG A 440 12.39 47.59 -45.14
N PHE A 441 13.21 47.06 -44.20
CA PHE A 441 14.69 46.80 -44.15
C PHE A 441 15.74 47.88 -44.50
N SER A 442 16.71 48.06 -43.58
CA SER A 442 18.17 47.98 -43.85
C SER A 442 18.99 47.75 -42.57
N GLN A 443 20.21 47.21 -42.75
CA GLN A 443 21.23 46.81 -41.77
C GLN A 443 22.08 47.99 -41.26
N GLY A 444 22.83 47.78 -40.18
CA GLY A 444 24.05 48.55 -39.84
C GLY A 444 24.64 48.19 -38.47
N GLU A 445 25.82 47.57 -38.47
CA GLU A 445 26.68 47.31 -37.29
C GLU A 445 27.30 48.60 -36.73
N THR A 446 27.58 48.65 -35.42
CA THR A 446 28.93 48.92 -34.83
C THR A 446 28.90 49.08 -33.30
N THR A 447 29.79 48.30 -32.65
CA THR A 447 30.63 48.54 -31.45
C THR A 447 30.26 49.57 -30.37
N GLY A 448 30.40 49.17 -29.09
CA GLY A 448 30.66 50.11 -27.99
C GLY A 448 30.45 49.54 -26.58
N ASP A 449 31.55 49.31 -25.86
CA ASP A 449 31.63 49.01 -24.42
C ASP A 449 30.90 50.05 -23.54
N ASN A 450 30.14 49.59 -22.53
CA ASN A 450 30.29 50.02 -21.13
C ASN A 450 29.23 49.39 -20.20
N LYS A 451 29.71 48.75 -19.13
CA LYS A 451 29.01 48.56 -17.85
C LYS A 451 29.40 49.74 -16.92
N PRO A 452 28.84 49.92 -15.70
CA PRO A 452 27.63 49.33 -15.09
C PRO A 452 26.76 50.36 -14.34
N THR A 453 25.57 49.96 -13.83
CA THR A 453 25.08 50.42 -12.50
C THR A 453 23.91 49.56 -12.00
N GLN A 454 24.04 49.06 -10.77
CA GLN A 454 22.98 48.43 -9.97
C GLN A 454 22.22 49.49 -9.15
N PRO A 455 20.99 49.18 -8.68
CA PRO A 455 20.51 49.71 -7.41
C PRO A 455 20.40 48.61 -6.33
N LYS A 456 21.01 48.93 -5.19
CA LYS A 456 21.04 48.17 -3.93
C LYS A 456 19.65 48.08 -3.27
N ARG A 457 19.31 46.92 -2.73
CA ARG A 457 18.22 46.73 -1.74
C ARG A 457 18.81 46.55 -0.33
N LYS A 458 18.32 47.38 0.59
CA LYS A 458 18.67 47.47 2.02
C LYS A 458 18.23 46.21 2.80
N LYS A 459 19.05 45.77 3.75
CA LYS A 459 18.68 44.96 4.93
C LYS A 459 18.87 45.83 6.18
N PRO A 460 18.02 45.70 7.22
CA PRO A 460 18.30 46.31 8.51
C PRO A 460 19.16 45.38 9.38
N ALA A 461 20.00 46.02 10.19
CA ALA A 461 20.86 45.47 11.23
C ALA A 461 20.09 45.21 12.52
N ASN A 462 20.56 44.29 13.35
CA ASN A 462 20.41 44.42 14.80
C ASN A 462 21.71 44.06 15.52
N ARG A 463 22.02 44.86 16.53
CA ARG A 463 23.29 45.00 17.25
C ARG A 463 23.48 43.92 18.34
N ASN A 464 24.74 43.52 18.53
CA ASN A 464 25.30 42.96 19.75
C ASN A 464 25.73 44.09 20.71
N THR A 465 25.75 43.76 22.02
CA THR A 465 26.70 44.13 23.12
C THR A 465 25.92 44.21 24.46
N THR A 466 26.37 43.83 25.67
CA THR A 466 27.56 43.18 26.24
C THR A 466 27.25 42.79 27.70
N ASN A 467 27.82 41.66 28.13
CA ASN A 467 28.32 41.24 29.46
C ASN A 467 28.14 42.14 30.73
N GLN A 468 27.78 41.52 31.86
CA GLN A 468 28.41 41.76 33.19
C GLN A 468 28.21 40.57 34.16
N GLN A 469 29.24 40.36 34.99
CA GLN A 469 29.49 39.28 35.96
C GLN A 469 28.88 39.54 37.35
N THR A 470 28.62 38.47 38.11
CA THR A 470 28.86 38.25 39.57
C THR A 470 28.40 36.81 39.88
N GLN A 471 29.27 35.81 40.13
CA GLN A 471 29.99 35.40 41.36
C GLN A 471 29.13 34.97 42.57
N HIS A 472 29.60 33.89 43.21
CA HIS A 472 29.15 33.14 44.41
C HIS A 472 28.15 31.99 44.19
N SER A 473 28.30 30.75 44.69
CA SER A 473 29.35 30.03 45.44
C SER A 473 29.01 28.53 45.35
N ALA A 474 30.00 27.64 45.32
CA ALA A 474 29.84 26.20 45.47
C ALA A 474 30.78 25.69 46.56
N ALA A 475 30.27 24.90 47.52
CA ALA A 475 30.96 23.79 48.20
C ALA A 475 30.10 23.27 49.38
N GLY A 476 30.05 21.94 49.55
CA GLY A 476 29.74 21.34 50.85
C GLY A 476 28.86 20.08 50.83
N GLN A 477 29.43 18.93 50.48
CA GLN A 477 29.14 17.67 51.20
C GLN A 477 30.16 17.57 52.35
N PRO A 478 29.81 17.00 53.54
CA PRO A 478 30.00 15.56 53.71
C PRO A 478 29.07 14.82 54.73
N LYS A 479 28.93 13.51 54.48
CA LYS A 479 28.99 12.33 55.38
C LYS A 479 28.21 12.25 56.72
N SER A 480 27.37 11.19 56.76
CA SER A 480 27.45 9.99 57.63
C SER A 480 26.38 9.73 58.72
N ALA A 481 26.10 8.41 58.80
CA ALA A 481 25.78 7.58 59.97
C ALA A 481 24.34 7.51 60.51
N GLY A 482 23.83 6.27 60.66
CA GLY A 482 22.86 5.96 61.72
C GLY A 482 21.81 4.86 61.46
N GLN A 483 22.21 3.58 61.63
CA GLN A 483 21.49 2.49 62.32
C GLN A 483 20.05 2.05 61.88
N ARG A 484 19.90 0.83 61.33
CA ARG A 484 19.53 -0.45 62.00
C ARG A 484 18.08 -0.52 62.53
N ARG A 485 17.27 -1.44 61.95
CA ARG A 485 16.60 -2.51 62.71
C ARG A 485 16.09 -3.68 61.82
N LYS A 486 16.27 -4.89 62.36
CA LYS A 486 15.93 -6.22 61.84
C LYS A 486 14.47 -6.59 62.17
N THR A 487 13.86 -7.46 61.36
CA THR A 487 13.02 -8.62 61.78
C THR A 487 12.84 -9.57 60.58
N ARG A 488 13.54 -10.71 60.52
CA ARG A 488 13.15 -12.07 60.99
C ARG A 488 12.00 -12.73 60.19
N ARG A 489 12.39 -13.72 59.37
CA ARG A 489 11.58 -14.89 58.94
C ARG A 489 11.26 -15.81 60.13
N PRO A 490 10.30 -16.73 59.95
CA PRO A 490 10.64 -18.14 60.14
C PRO A 490 10.17 -19.05 58.99
N SER A 491 10.90 -20.16 58.88
CA SER A 491 10.72 -21.34 58.05
C SER A 491 9.66 -22.30 58.62
N GLY A 492 9.04 -23.09 57.76
CA GLY A 492 8.26 -24.28 58.13
C GLY A 492 8.03 -25.20 56.92
N THR A 493 8.71 -26.34 56.93
CA THR A 493 8.69 -27.47 55.97
C THR A 493 7.62 -28.51 56.31
N ALA A 494 7.02 -29.17 55.30
CA ALA A 494 6.53 -30.57 55.25
C ALA A 494 5.46 -30.72 54.15
N LYS A 495 5.16 -31.84 53.50
CA LYS A 495 5.80 -33.12 53.12
C LYS A 495 4.74 -33.82 52.22
N ALA A 496 5.18 -34.73 51.35
CA ALA A 496 4.37 -35.41 50.32
C ALA A 496 3.37 -36.48 50.83
N ALA A 497 2.35 -36.76 50.00
CA ALA A 497 1.62 -38.03 49.74
C ALA A 497 0.37 -37.63 48.91
N GLN A 498 -0.10 -38.29 47.84
CA GLN A 498 0.07 -39.59 47.21
C GLN A 498 -0.16 -39.42 45.70
#